data_AF-A0A7C1H093-F1
#
_entry.id   AF-A0A7C1H093-F1
#
_cell.length_a   1.000
_cell.length_b   1.000
_cell.length_c   1.000
_cell.angle_alpha   90.00
_cell.angle_beta   90.00
_cell.angle_gamma   90.00
#
_symmetry.space_group_name_H-M   'P 1'
#
loop_
_entity.id
_entity.type
_entity.pdbx_description
1 polymer ?
#
loop_
_entity_poly.entity_id
_entity_poly.type
_entity_poly.pdbx_seq_one_letter_code
_entity_poly.pdbx_strand_id
1 'polypeptide(L)'
;MKIINATLHDIRFQGFGDEVFTVEPYRDSFLRKFPSFISFLNWVLEKICEDSVYNGSLRLDGLTSAKDLILPKVVSGYLNLNSLTSIEGLVLPRKIGGYLDLSGLTSAENLVLPKKINGYLDLNSLTSAKDLILPEVINGYLDLNSLTSAKDLILPKKIGGSLCLNGLTSAKDLILPKKIGRSLYLNGLTSGKGLVLPETIGGYVYLNSLTSAKDLVLPKKIGGHVYLNNSILK
;
A
#
# COMPACT_ATOMS: atom_id res chain seq x y z
N MET A 1 14.42 -8.10 7.60
CA MET A 1 15.06 -7.12 8.52
C MET A 1 13.98 -6.21 9.07
N LYS A 2 13.95 -5.97 10.39
CA LYS A 2 13.04 -5.01 11.02
C LYS A 2 13.83 -3.89 11.66
N ILE A 3 13.55 -2.67 11.21
CA ILE A 3 14.02 -1.42 11.78
C ILE A 3 12.83 -0.83 12.52
N ILE A 4 13.03 -0.51 13.80
CA ILE A 4 11.96 -0.04 14.70
C ILE A 4 12.09 1.47 14.97
N ASN A 5 13.26 2.06 14.71
CA ASN A 5 13.51 3.49 14.86
C ASN A 5 14.55 3.97 13.83
N ALA A 6 14.29 5.09 13.17
CA ALA A 6 15.15 5.66 12.12
C ALA A 6 16.09 6.76 12.61
N THR A 7 16.08 7.08 13.91
CA THR A 7 17.05 8.00 14.49
C THR A 7 18.30 7.26 14.91
N LEU A 8 19.46 7.86 14.62
CA LEU A 8 20.79 7.32 14.90
C LEU A 8 21.08 7.14 16.40
N HIS A 9 20.25 7.73 17.27
CA HIS A 9 20.38 7.70 18.72
C HIS A 9 19.71 6.47 19.35
N ASP A 10 18.79 5.82 18.62
CA ASP A 10 17.99 4.69 19.10
C ASP A 10 17.99 3.57 18.06
N ILE A 11 19.14 3.33 17.41
CA ILE A 11 19.24 2.27 16.42
C ILE A 11 19.00 0.94 17.11
N ARG A 12 17.81 0.38 16.92
CA ARG A 12 17.42 -0.96 17.40
C ARG A 12 17.33 -1.87 16.19
N PHE A 13 18.28 -2.80 16.07
CA PHE A 13 18.21 -3.86 15.08
C PHE A 13 17.51 -5.07 15.68
N GLN A 14 16.51 -5.59 14.96
CA GLN A 14 16.02 -6.94 15.18
C GLN A 14 16.36 -7.78 13.94
N GLY A 15 17.42 -8.59 14.05
CA GLY A 15 17.80 -9.64 13.10
C GLY A 15 17.67 -11.00 13.78
N PHE A 16 17.06 -11.99 13.09
CA PHE A 16 16.80 -13.38 13.56
C PHE A 16 16.86 -13.58 15.10
N GLY A 17 15.97 -12.94 15.86
CA GLY A 17 15.95 -13.01 17.34
C GLY A 17 15.30 -11.78 17.99
N ASP A 18 15.15 -11.80 19.32
CA ASP A 18 14.61 -10.68 20.13
C ASP A 18 15.68 -9.72 20.68
N GLU A 19 16.95 -9.92 20.29
CA GLU A 19 18.05 -9.08 20.75
C GLU A 19 18.02 -7.68 20.12
N VAL A 20 18.07 -6.67 20.98
CA VAL A 20 18.15 -5.25 20.61
C VAL A 20 19.59 -4.78 20.82
N PHE A 21 20.31 -4.53 19.72
CA PHE A 21 21.65 -3.96 19.78
C PHE A 21 21.59 -2.44 19.90
N THR A 22 22.33 -1.84 20.85
CA THR A 22 22.53 -0.39 20.95
C THR A 22 23.95 -0.01 20.56
N VAL A 23 24.13 1.11 19.87
CA VAL A 23 25.46 1.58 19.41
C VAL A 23 26.18 2.49 20.41
N GLU A 24 25.57 2.77 21.56
CA GLU A 24 26.09 3.74 22.55
C GLU A 24 27.57 3.52 22.93
N PRO A 25 28.04 2.30 23.25
CA PRO A 25 29.45 2.10 23.63
C PRO A 25 30.46 2.38 22.50
N TYR A 26 30.02 2.42 21.24
CA TYR A 26 30.86 2.58 20.05
C TYR A 26 30.46 3.78 19.19
N ARG A 27 29.66 4.70 19.76
CA ARG A 27 28.97 5.77 19.02
C ARG A 27 29.92 6.56 18.12
N ASP A 28 31.01 7.11 18.65
CA ASP A 28 31.91 7.96 17.86
C ASP A 28 32.62 7.21 16.72
N SER A 29 33.00 5.95 16.97
CA SER A 29 33.59 5.11 15.91
C SER A 29 32.57 4.74 14.85
N PHE A 30 31.33 4.48 15.26
CA PHE A 30 30.23 4.18 14.37
C PHE A 30 29.87 5.39 13.49
N LEU A 31 29.73 6.57 14.09
CA LEU A 31 29.39 7.81 13.38
C LEU A 31 30.46 8.26 12.38
N ARG A 32 31.75 7.99 12.67
CA ARG A 32 32.83 8.21 11.68
C ARG A 32 32.68 7.36 10.44
N LYS A 33 32.16 6.13 10.59
CA LYS A 33 31.95 5.21 9.47
C LYS A 33 30.61 5.45 8.77
N PHE A 34 29.58 5.80 9.54
CA PHE A 34 28.22 6.01 9.08
C PHE A 34 27.68 7.35 9.60
N PRO A 35 27.90 8.44 8.85
CA PRO A 35 27.50 9.78 9.27
C PRO A 35 25.98 9.95 9.41
N SER A 36 25.19 9.08 8.80
CA SER A 36 23.73 9.09 8.87
C SER A 36 23.15 7.68 8.94
N PHE A 37 21.90 7.58 9.40
CA PHE A 37 21.19 6.32 9.44
C PHE A 37 21.02 5.73 8.03
N ILE A 38 20.75 6.57 7.04
CA ILE A 38 20.68 6.18 5.62
C ILE A 38 22.00 5.58 5.13
N SER A 39 23.14 6.20 5.47
CA SER A 39 24.45 5.67 5.06
C SER A 39 24.72 4.28 5.63
N PHE A 40 24.34 4.06 6.88
CA PHE A 40 24.39 2.75 7.51
C PHE A 40 23.43 1.75 6.85
N LEU A 41 22.17 2.15 6.64
CA LEU A 41 21.14 1.29 6.05
C LEU A 41 21.53 0.85 4.63
N ASN A 42 22.03 1.77 3.80
CA ASN A 42 22.54 1.45 2.47
C ASN A 42 23.68 0.43 2.53
N TRP A 43 24.63 0.60 3.46
CA TRP A 43 25.69 -0.37 3.67
C TRP A 43 25.17 -1.75 4.09
N VAL A 44 24.19 -1.81 4.99
CA VAL A 44 23.55 -3.10 5.37
C VAL A 44 22.89 -3.75 4.17
N LEU A 45 22.10 -2.99 3.40
CA LEU A 45 21.43 -3.50 2.20
C LEU A 45 22.44 -4.02 1.18
N GLU A 46 23.56 -3.33 0.99
CA GLU A 46 24.67 -3.79 0.14
C GLU A 46 25.23 -5.15 0.60
N LYS A 47 25.31 -5.41 1.91
CA LYS A 47 25.86 -6.67 2.45
C LYS A 47 24.87 -7.84 2.45
N ILE A 48 23.58 -7.57 2.61
CA ILE A 48 22.56 -8.62 2.71
C ILE A 48 21.87 -8.91 1.37
N CYS A 49 22.09 -8.09 0.35
CA CYS A 49 21.55 -8.31 -0.99
C CYS A 49 22.59 -8.99 -1.88
N GLU A 50 22.13 -9.92 -2.71
CA GLU A 50 22.91 -10.54 -3.78
C GLU A 50 22.39 -9.99 -5.11
N ASP A 51 23.25 -9.38 -5.93
CA ASP A 51 22.85 -8.76 -7.21
C ASP A 51 21.67 -7.79 -7.12
N SER A 52 21.58 -7.01 -6.03
CA SER A 52 20.45 -6.10 -5.75
C SER A 52 19.10 -6.83 -5.56
N VAL A 53 19.15 -8.11 -5.17
CA VAL A 53 18.00 -8.91 -4.78
C VAL A 53 18.06 -9.14 -3.28
N TYR A 54 16.97 -8.79 -2.59
CA TYR A 54 16.79 -9.13 -1.18
C TYR A 54 15.76 -10.25 -1.03
N ASN A 55 16.24 -11.40 -0.52
CA ASN A 55 15.43 -12.59 -0.26
C ASN A 55 14.80 -12.52 1.13
N GLY A 56 13.82 -11.63 1.29
CA GLY A 56 13.09 -11.47 2.53
C GLY A 56 12.24 -10.22 2.53
N SER A 57 11.91 -9.76 3.74
CA SER A 57 11.06 -8.60 3.94
C SER A 57 11.80 -7.45 4.61
N LEU A 58 11.63 -6.24 4.08
CA LEU A 58 12.18 -4.99 4.60
C LEU A 58 11.09 -4.25 5.35
N ARG A 59 11.25 -4.14 6.67
CA ARG A 59 10.39 -3.32 7.52
C ARG A 59 11.17 -2.10 7.95
N LEU A 60 10.92 -0.97 7.29
CA LEU A 60 11.61 0.29 7.52
C LEU A 60 10.68 1.26 8.29
N ASP A 61 10.14 0.78 9.41
CA ASP A 61 9.26 1.58 10.25
C ASP A 61 10.05 2.78 10.79
N GLY A 62 9.41 3.94 10.86
CA GLY A 62 10.01 5.18 11.33
C GLY A 62 10.86 5.91 10.30
N LEU A 63 11.12 5.34 9.11
CA LEU A 63 11.82 6.06 8.05
C LEU A 63 10.91 7.14 7.48
N THR A 64 11.18 8.40 7.82
CA THR A 64 10.37 9.57 7.41
C THR A 64 10.85 10.24 6.13
N SER A 65 12.04 9.89 5.64
CA SER A 65 12.59 10.37 4.36
C SER A 65 13.30 9.24 3.63
N ALA A 66 13.09 9.16 2.31
CA ALA A 66 13.78 8.22 1.42
C ALA A 66 15.00 8.85 0.72
N LYS A 67 15.38 10.08 1.10
CA LYS A 67 16.52 10.77 0.50
C LYS A 67 17.79 9.93 0.64
N ASP A 68 18.49 9.76 -0.48
CA ASP A 68 19.71 8.96 -0.62
C ASP A 68 19.55 7.46 -0.27
N LEU A 69 18.32 6.97 -0.06
CA LEU A 69 18.06 5.55 0.21
C LEU A 69 18.24 4.72 -1.07
N ILE A 70 19.03 3.65 -0.97
CA ILE A 70 19.26 2.72 -2.07
C ILE A 70 18.57 1.41 -1.74
N LEU A 71 17.34 1.25 -2.22
CA LEU A 71 16.60 -0.02 -2.10
C LEU A 71 17.12 -1.07 -3.09
N PRO A 72 17.04 -2.37 -2.75
CA PRO A 72 17.29 -3.44 -3.70
C PRO A 72 16.31 -3.35 -4.88
N LYS A 73 16.76 -3.70 -6.08
CA LYS A 73 15.93 -3.75 -7.29
C LYS A 73 14.79 -4.77 -7.16
N VAL A 74 14.97 -5.83 -6.36
CA VAL A 74 13.95 -6.86 -6.12
C VAL A 74 13.87 -7.17 -4.63
N VAL A 75 12.65 -7.22 -4.11
CA VAL A 75 12.33 -7.71 -2.76
C VAL A 75 11.39 -8.91 -2.89
N SER A 76 11.80 -10.09 -2.42
CA SER A 76 10.96 -11.30 -2.55
C SER A 76 9.78 -11.33 -1.57
N GLY A 77 9.96 -10.72 -0.39
CA GLY A 77 8.93 -10.53 0.62
C GLY A 77 8.25 -9.18 0.50
N TYR A 78 8.02 -8.53 1.64
CA TYR A 78 7.33 -7.25 1.71
C TYR A 78 8.28 -6.06 1.90
N LEU A 79 7.80 -4.86 1.58
CA LEU A 79 8.45 -3.59 1.85
C LEU A 79 7.48 -2.69 2.64
N ASN A 80 7.82 -2.36 3.88
CA ASN A 80 7.08 -1.39 4.70
C ASN A 80 7.82 -0.06 4.76
N LEU A 81 7.16 1.00 4.29
CA LEU A 81 7.59 2.40 4.28
C LEU A 81 6.48 3.31 4.81
N ASN A 82 5.62 2.81 5.69
CA ASN A 82 4.42 3.51 6.20
C ASN A 82 4.67 4.85 6.90
N SER A 83 5.92 5.15 7.26
CA SER A 83 6.30 6.39 7.94
C SER A 83 6.75 7.48 6.97
N LEU A 84 6.90 7.18 5.68
CA LEU A 84 7.17 8.19 4.66
C LEU A 84 5.92 9.04 4.42
N THR A 85 6.08 10.35 4.53
CA THR A 85 5.03 11.33 4.21
C THR A 85 5.27 12.04 2.88
N SER A 86 6.44 11.83 2.27
CA SER A 86 6.85 12.38 0.98
C SER A 86 7.54 11.30 0.13
N ILE A 87 7.40 11.42 -1.19
CA ILE A 87 8.05 10.58 -2.20
C ILE A 87 9.44 11.08 -2.60
N GLU A 88 9.91 12.20 -2.06
CA GLU A 88 11.21 12.77 -2.40
C GLU A 88 12.35 11.76 -2.18
N GLY A 89 13.12 11.51 -3.25
CA GLY A 89 14.23 10.55 -3.26
C GLY A 89 13.80 9.08 -3.29
N LEU A 90 12.51 8.76 -3.24
CA LEU A 90 12.04 7.38 -3.21
C LEU A 90 12.14 6.72 -4.59
N VAL A 91 12.98 5.69 -4.69
CA VAL A 91 13.04 4.79 -5.85
C VAL A 91 12.64 3.39 -5.40
N LEU A 92 11.46 2.94 -5.82
CA LEU A 92 10.91 1.64 -5.43
C LEU A 92 11.59 0.46 -6.17
N PRO A 93 11.67 -0.73 -5.55
CA PRO A 93 12.06 -1.95 -6.24
C PRO A 93 11.18 -2.21 -7.45
N ARG A 94 11.75 -2.61 -8.60
CA ARG A 94 10.94 -2.95 -9.79
C ARG A 94 10.02 -4.16 -9.58
N LYS A 95 10.28 -4.97 -8.55
CA LYS A 95 9.49 -6.16 -8.19
C LYS A 95 9.43 -6.31 -6.68
N ILE A 96 8.21 -6.45 -6.16
CA ILE A 96 7.90 -6.80 -4.77
C ILE A 96 7.05 -8.06 -4.77
N GLY A 97 7.55 -9.12 -4.13
CA GLY A 97 6.90 -10.43 -4.11
C GLY A 97 5.76 -10.54 -3.09
N GLY A 98 5.75 -9.70 -2.07
CA GLY A 98 4.71 -9.59 -1.04
C GLY A 98 3.95 -8.27 -1.11
N TYR A 99 3.78 -7.63 0.04
CA TYR A 99 3.09 -6.34 0.15
C TYR A 99 4.03 -5.14 0.05
N LEU A 100 3.49 -4.00 -0.39
CA LEU A 100 4.11 -2.68 -0.36
C LEU A 100 3.20 -1.76 0.48
N ASP A 101 3.74 -1.27 1.59
CA ASP A 101 3.02 -0.34 2.47
C ASP A 101 3.62 1.06 2.35
N LEU A 102 2.81 1.98 1.83
CA LEU A 102 3.08 3.40 1.65
C LEU A 102 1.96 4.24 2.28
N SER A 103 1.33 3.69 3.33
CA SER A 103 0.16 4.28 4.00
C SER A 103 0.40 5.68 4.58
N GLY A 104 1.64 6.10 4.80
CA GLY A 104 1.96 7.46 5.26
C GLY A 104 1.88 8.56 4.20
N LEU A 105 1.85 8.20 2.92
CA LEU A 105 1.83 9.17 1.82
C LEU A 105 0.45 9.81 1.70
N THR A 106 0.40 11.14 1.67
CA THR A 106 -0.84 11.91 1.43
C THR A 106 -0.99 12.37 -0.02
N SER A 107 0.09 12.31 -0.79
CA SER A 107 0.18 12.55 -2.24
C SER A 107 1.07 11.50 -2.91
N ALA A 108 0.75 11.14 -4.14
CA ALA A 108 1.49 10.21 -4.98
C ALA A 108 1.97 10.86 -6.29
N GLU A 109 2.06 12.19 -6.33
CA GLU A 109 2.56 12.90 -7.51
C GLU A 109 3.96 12.40 -7.89
N ASN A 110 4.13 12.02 -9.16
CA ASN A 110 5.37 11.42 -9.71
C ASN A 110 5.79 10.09 -9.06
N LEU A 111 4.94 9.43 -8.27
CA LEU A 111 5.23 8.12 -7.69
C LEU A 111 5.20 7.03 -8.78
N VAL A 112 6.33 6.38 -9.00
CA VAL A 112 6.42 5.24 -9.93
C VAL A 112 6.30 3.92 -9.17
N LEU A 113 5.11 3.31 -9.22
CA LEU A 113 4.86 2.01 -8.61
C LEU A 113 5.37 0.85 -9.50
N PRO A 114 5.71 -0.31 -8.90
CA PRO A 114 6.03 -1.51 -9.66
C PRO A 114 4.85 -1.93 -10.53
N LYS A 115 5.08 -2.36 -11.78
CA LYS A 115 3.99 -2.78 -12.70
C LYS A 115 3.09 -3.89 -12.14
N LYS A 116 3.62 -4.71 -11.23
CA LYS A 116 2.90 -5.81 -10.58
C LYS A 116 3.24 -5.86 -9.10
N ILE A 117 2.21 -6.01 -8.28
CA ILE A 117 2.31 -6.33 -6.86
C ILE A 117 1.67 -7.71 -6.62
N ASN A 118 2.45 -8.65 -6.09
CA ASN A 118 1.99 -10.01 -5.85
C ASN A 118 1.14 -10.14 -4.56
N GLY A 119 1.35 -9.26 -3.58
CA GLY A 119 0.56 -9.17 -2.35
C GLY A 119 -0.33 -7.94 -2.33
N TYR A 120 -0.15 -7.10 -1.32
CA TYR A 120 -1.02 -5.95 -1.03
C TYR A 120 -0.32 -4.63 -1.37
N LEU A 121 -1.10 -3.62 -1.76
CA LEU A 121 -0.63 -2.24 -1.88
C LEU A 121 -1.48 -1.37 -0.95
N ASP A 122 -0.83 -0.76 0.03
CA ASP A 122 -1.47 0.16 0.98
C ASP A 122 -1.07 1.60 0.66
N LEU A 123 -2.06 2.40 0.29
CA LEU A 123 -1.98 3.84 0.02
C LEU A 123 -3.12 4.56 0.75
N ASN A 124 -3.49 4.06 1.94
CA ASN A 124 -4.72 4.44 2.62
C ASN A 124 -4.85 5.94 2.92
N SER A 125 -3.76 6.69 3.08
CA SER A 125 -3.78 8.13 3.42
C SER A 125 -3.75 9.04 2.19
N LEU A 126 -3.69 8.50 0.97
CA LEU A 126 -3.77 9.34 -0.23
C LEU A 126 -5.10 10.08 -0.26
N THR A 127 -5.01 11.40 -0.44
CA THR A 127 -6.17 12.29 -0.49
C THR A 127 -6.61 12.62 -1.92
N SER A 128 -5.76 12.32 -2.90
CA SER A 128 -6.00 12.54 -4.33
C SER A 128 -5.34 11.43 -5.15
N ALA A 129 -5.99 11.03 -6.25
CA ALA A 129 -5.46 10.09 -7.23
C ALA A 129 -4.80 10.79 -8.44
N LYS A 130 -4.71 12.13 -8.42
CA LYS A 130 -4.06 12.89 -9.48
C LYS A 130 -2.62 12.39 -9.68
N ASP A 131 -2.27 12.13 -10.94
CA ASP A 131 -0.95 11.63 -11.36
C ASP A 131 -0.54 10.27 -10.75
N LEU A 132 -1.46 9.56 -10.07
CA LEU A 132 -1.24 8.23 -9.52
C LEU A 132 -1.34 7.16 -10.63
N ILE A 133 -0.24 6.47 -10.87
CA ILE A 133 -0.20 5.32 -11.79
C ILE A 133 -0.14 4.03 -10.97
N LEU A 134 -1.28 3.36 -10.82
CA LEU A 134 -1.37 2.09 -10.11
C LEU A 134 -0.77 0.91 -10.93
N PRO A 135 -0.31 -0.16 -10.26
CA PRO A 135 0.11 -1.40 -10.93
C PRO A 135 -0.98 -1.94 -11.85
N GLU A 136 -0.61 -2.54 -12.98
CA GLU A 136 -1.58 -3.15 -13.89
C GLU A 136 -2.30 -4.33 -13.23
N VAL A 137 -1.60 -5.04 -12.34
CA VAL A 137 -2.07 -6.22 -11.61
C VAL A 137 -1.69 -6.12 -10.14
N ILE A 138 -2.69 -6.26 -9.28
CA ILE A 138 -2.53 -6.48 -7.85
C ILE A 138 -3.17 -7.82 -7.53
N ASN A 139 -2.37 -8.80 -7.10
CA ASN A 139 -2.88 -10.14 -6.82
C ASN A 139 -3.59 -10.24 -5.47
N GLY A 140 -3.31 -9.34 -4.53
CA GLY A 140 -4.00 -9.23 -3.26
C GLY A 140 -4.86 -7.97 -3.17
N TYR A 141 -4.80 -7.30 -2.03
CA TYR A 141 -5.54 -6.11 -1.64
C TYR A 141 -4.95 -4.79 -2.17
N LEU A 142 -5.84 -3.85 -2.51
CA LEU A 142 -5.51 -2.44 -2.75
C LEU A 142 -6.29 -1.57 -1.76
N ASP A 143 -5.57 -0.78 -0.97
CA ASP A 143 -6.15 0.21 -0.05
C ASP A 143 -5.98 1.64 -0.56
N LEU A 144 -7.09 2.33 -0.75
CA LEU A 144 -7.18 3.75 -1.11
C LEU A 144 -8.24 4.45 -0.25
N ASN A 145 -8.34 4.05 1.02
CA ASN A 145 -9.49 4.37 1.86
C ASN A 145 -9.74 5.87 2.09
N SER A 146 -8.73 6.74 2.03
CA SER A 146 -8.89 8.19 2.25
C SER A 146 -9.23 8.99 0.99
N LEU A 147 -9.28 8.37 -0.20
CA LEU A 147 -9.75 9.06 -1.39
C LEU A 147 -11.23 9.42 -1.22
N THR A 148 -11.55 10.70 -1.33
CA THR A 148 -12.94 11.20 -1.23
C THR A 148 -13.64 11.35 -2.58
N SER A 149 -12.87 11.28 -3.66
CA SER A 149 -13.32 11.35 -5.06
C SER A 149 -12.55 10.34 -5.91
N ALA A 150 -13.22 9.75 -6.91
CA ALA A 150 -12.60 8.88 -7.90
C ALA A 150 -12.08 9.64 -9.14
N LYS A 151 -12.11 10.98 -9.11
CA LYS A 151 -11.54 11.79 -10.17
C LYS A 151 -10.07 11.43 -10.40
N ASP A 152 -9.69 11.27 -11.66
CA ASP A 152 -8.36 10.89 -12.12
C ASP A 152 -7.90 9.47 -11.69
N LEU A 153 -8.73 8.72 -10.97
CA LEU A 153 -8.40 7.37 -10.48
C LEU A 153 -8.54 6.32 -11.59
N ILE A 154 -7.43 5.69 -11.96
CA ILE A 154 -7.40 4.55 -12.87
C ILE A 154 -7.03 3.29 -12.09
N LEU A 155 -8.02 2.43 -11.82
CA LEU A 155 -7.82 1.20 -11.06
C LEU A 155 -7.09 0.11 -11.88
N PRO A 156 -6.39 -0.83 -11.21
CA PRO A 156 -5.77 -1.98 -11.87
C PRO A 156 -6.77 -2.79 -12.69
N LYS A 157 -6.33 -3.34 -13.84
CA LYS A 157 -7.19 -4.20 -14.67
C LYS A 157 -7.66 -5.45 -13.93
N LYS A 158 -6.86 -5.93 -12.97
CA LYS A 158 -7.14 -7.11 -12.16
C LYS A 158 -6.74 -6.87 -10.70
N ILE A 159 -7.70 -7.10 -9.81
CA ILE A 159 -7.49 -7.18 -8.36
C ILE A 159 -7.86 -8.58 -7.90
N GLY A 160 -6.87 -9.38 -7.53
CA GLY A 160 -7.05 -10.76 -7.09
C GLY A 160 -7.55 -10.89 -5.64
N GLY A 161 -7.34 -9.86 -4.82
CA GLY A 161 -7.88 -9.76 -3.47
C GLY A 161 -9.03 -8.77 -3.38
N SER A 162 -9.01 -7.93 -2.36
CA SER A 162 -10.05 -6.94 -2.09
C SER A 162 -9.66 -5.53 -2.59
N LEU A 163 -10.63 -4.64 -2.75
CA LEU A 163 -10.42 -3.23 -3.07
C LEU A 163 -11.14 -2.37 -2.02
N CYS A 164 -10.43 -1.42 -1.42
CA CYS A 164 -11.00 -0.51 -0.43
C CYS A 164 -10.96 0.94 -0.88
N LEU A 165 -12.15 1.54 -0.89
CA LEU A 165 -12.43 2.90 -1.34
C LEU A 165 -13.51 3.52 -0.43
N ASN A 166 -13.51 3.25 0.88
CA ASN A 166 -14.62 3.69 1.73
C ASN A 166 -14.72 5.21 1.86
N GLY A 167 -13.64 5.96 1.65
CA GLY A 167 -13.67 7.42 1.69
C GLY A 167 -14.48 8.04 0.56
N LEU A 168 -14.74 7.31 -0.54
CA LEU A 168 -15.51 7.84 -1.66
C LEU A 168 -16.94 8.15 -1.20
N THR A 169 -17.35 9.40 -1.42
CA THR A 169 -18.70 9.88 -1.05
C THR A 169 -19.71 9.78 -2.21
N SER A 170 -19.19 9.59 -3.43
CA SER A 170 -19.95 9.48 -4.68
C SER A 170 -19.25 8.52 -5.64
N ALA A 171 -20.04 7.82 -6.47
CA ALA A 171 -19.54 6.93 -7.53
C ALA A 171 -19.22 7.68 -8.83
N LYS A 172 -19.32 9.01 -8.84
CA LYS A 172 -18.97 9.82 -10.01
C LYS A 172 -17.52 9.53 -10.43
N ASP A 173 -17.34 9.34 -11.74
CA ASP A 173 -16.05 9.03 -12.38
C ASP A 173 -15.41 7.67 -11.99
N LEU A 174 -16.06 6.91 -11.09
CA LEU A 174 -15.54 5.64 -10.61
C LEU A 174 -15.75 4.53 -11.64
N ILE A 175 -14.64 3.95 -12.13
CA ILE A 175 -14.66 2.78 -13.02
C ILE A 175 -14.01 1.61 -12.30
N LEU A 176 -14.84 0.67 -11.83
CA LEU A 176 -14.37 -0.52 -11.12
C LEU A 176 -13.84 -1.60 -12.08
N PRO A 177 -12.84 -2.40 -11.66
CA PRO A 177 -12.40 -3.56 -12.43
C PRO A 177 -13.55 -4.56 -12.62
N LYS A 178 -13.62 -5.22 -13.77
CA LYS A 178 -14.68 -6.20 -14.06
C LYS A 178 -14.73 -7.37 -13.07
N LYS A 179 -13.59 -7.70 -12.45
CA LYS A 179 -13.46 -8.81 -11.49
C LYS A 179 -12.67 -8.36 -10.27
N ILE A 180 -13.20 -8.68 -9.10
CA ILE A 180 -12.53 -8.57 -7.81
C ILE A 180 -12.54 -9.94 -7.16
N GLY A 181 -11.37 -10.46 -6.79
CA GLY A 181 -11.26 -11.84 -6.31
C GLY A 181 -11.80 -12.06 -4.90
N ARG A 182 -11.87 -11.00 -4.07
CA ARG A 182 -12.45 -11.04 -2.72
C ARG A 182 -13.51 -9.95 -2.56
N SER A 183 -13.31 -8.99 -1.67
CA SER A 183 -14.36 -8.03 -1.28
C SER A 183 -14.15 -6.63 -1.87
N LEU A 184 -15.23 -5.88 -2.00
CA LEU A 184 -15.22 -4.47 -2.40
C LEU A 184 -15.81 -3.63 -1.28
N TYR A 185 -15.06 -2.62 -0.83
CA TYR A 185 -15.47 -1.72 0.25
C TYR A 185 -15.68 -0.31 -0.29
N LEU A 186 -16.93 0.17 -0.23
CA LEU A 186 -17.40 1.46 -0.73
C LEU A 186 -18.33 2.11 0.30
N ASN A 187 -18.00 1.97 1.59
CA ASN A 187 -18.94 2.29 2.66
C ASN A 187 -19.39 3.75 2.69
N GLY A 188 -18.56 4.71 2.28
CA GLY A 188 -18.91 6.14 2.28
C GLY A 188 -19.86 6.58 1.16
N LEU A 189 -20.19 5.71 0.20
CA LEU A 189 -21.14 6.05 -0.86
C LEU A 189 -22.54 6.24 -0.28
N THR A 190 -23.08 7.45 -0.42
CA THR A 190 -24.43 7.79 0.07
C THR A 190 -25.54 7.54 -0.95
N SER A 191 -25.17 7.39 -2.23
CA SER A 191 -26.05 7.11 -3.37
C SER A 191 -25.43 6.08 -4.32
N GLY A 192 -26.27 5.23 -4.91
CA GLY A 192 -25.88 4.21 -5.89
C GLY A 192 -25.92 4.72 -7.33
N LYS A 193 -26.34 5.97 -7.53
CA LYS A 193 -26.46 6.58 -8.85
C LYS A 193 -25.10 6.58 -9.56
N GLY A 194 -25.05 5.95 -10.73
CA GLY A 194 -23.83 5.83 -11.53
C GLY A 194 -22.85 4.75 -11.05
N LEU A 195 -23.13 4.06 -9.93
CA LEU A 195 -22.30 2.95 -9.47
C LEU A 195 -22.60 1.70 -10.30
N VAL A 196 -21.57 1.18 -10.97
CA VAL A 196 -21.62 -0.12 -11.65
C VAL A 196 -20.70 -1.08 -10.91
N LEU A 197 -21.28 -2.08 -10.23
CA LEU A 197 -20.49 -3.08 -9.52
C LEU A 197 -19.78 -4.03 -10.52
N PRO A 198 -18.62 -4.59 -10.14
CA PRO A 198 -17.92 -5.63 -10.91
C PRO A 198 -18.85 -6.77 -11.33
N GLU A 199 -18.63 -7.34 -12.52
CA GLU A 199 -19.38 -8.50 -13.00
C GLU A 199 -19.21 -9.72 -12.09
N THR A 200 -18.04 -9.85 -11.45
CA THR A 200 -17.74 -10.95 -10.53
C THR A 200 -17.01 -10.44 -9.30
N ILE A 201 -17.51 -10.83 -8.13
CA ILE A 201 -16.92 -10.56 -6.82
C ILE A 201 -16.83 -11.86 -6.05
N GLY A 202 -15.63 -12.30 -5.67
CA GLY A 202 -15.47 -13.58 -4.97
C GLY A 202 -15.92 -13.54 -3.50
N GLY A 203 -15.98 -12.37 -2.89
CA GLY A 203 -16.39 -12.15 -1.50
C GLY A 203 -17.61 -11.23 -1.39
N TYR A 204 -17.48 -10.19 -0.57
CA TYR A 204 -18.58 -9.33 -0.16
C TYR A 204 -18.50 -7.94 -0.80
N VAL A 205 -19.62 -7.22 -0.85
CA VAL A 205 -19.67 -5.79 -1.16
C VAL A 205 -20.18 -5.05 0.07
N TYR A 206 -19.51 -3.97 0.46
CA TYR A 206 -19.92 -3.14 1.60
C TYR A 206 -20.25 -1.73 1.13
N LEU A 207 -21.50 -1.32 1.33
CA LEU A 207 -22.12 -0.04 0.94
C LEU A 207 -22.93 0.51 2.12
N ASN A 208 -22.33 0.50 3.32
CA ASN A 208 -23.07 0.71 4.57
C ASN A 208 -23.66 2.13 4.73
N SER A 209 -23.20 3.17 4.03
CA SER A 209 -23.83 4.50 4.07
C SER A 209 -24.87 4.72 2.97
N LEU A 210 -25.14 3.72 2.14
CA LEU A 210 -26.09 3.84 1.04
C LEU A 210 -27.51 3.98 1.58
N THR A 211 -28.18 5.09 1.26
CA THR A 211 -29.54 5.40 1.74
C THR A 211 -30.63 4.65 0.97
N SER A 212 -30.34 4.20 -0.26
CA SER A 212 -31.28 3.48 -1.13
C SER A 212 -30.55 2.63 -2.16
N ALA A 213 -31.09 1.44 -2.45
CA ALA A 213 -30.60 0.53 -3.48
C ALA A 213 -31.26 0.73 -4.86
N LYS A 214 -32.11 1.75 -5.04
CA LYS A 214 -32.96 1.93 -6.22
C LYS A 214 -32.22 1.89 -7.56
N ASP A 215 -30.98 2.36 -7.59
CA ASP A 215 -30.15 2.46 -8.81
C ASP A 215 -29.01 1.43 -8.84
N LEU A 216 -28.97 0.50 -7.89
CA LEU A 216 -27.86 -0.44 -7.74
C LEU A 216 -28.04 -1.65 -8.65
N VAL A 217 -27.09 -1.85 -9.56
CA VAL A 217 -26.99 -3.10 -10.35
C VAL A 217 -26.05 -4.06 -9.62
N LEU A 218 -26.57 -5.21 -9.22
CA LEU A 218 -25.81 -6.24 -8.51
C LEU A 218 -24.84 -6.99 -9.45
N PRO A 219 -23.73 -7.57 -8.92
CA PRO A 219 -22.84 -8.42 -9.68
C PRO A 219 -23.57 -9.63 -10.29
N LYS A 220 -23.13 -10.10 -11.47
CA LYS A 220 -23.65 -11.35 -12.04
C LYS A 220 -23.30 -12.57 -11.17
N LYS A 221 -22.15 -12.49 -10.49
CA LYS A 221 -21.65 -13.54 -9.58
C LYS A 221 -21.07 -12.87 -8.34
N ILE A 222 -21.62 -13.22 -7.18
CA ILE A 222 -21.10 -12.84 -5.88
C ILE A 222 -20.91 -14.09 -5.02
N GLY A 223 -19.75 -14.24 -4.37
CA GLY A 223 -19.50 -15.35 -3.46
C GLY A 223 -20.08 -15.12 -2.06
N GLY A 224 -20.18 -13.87 -1.64
CA GLY A 224 -20.77 -13.43 -0.38
C GLY A 224 -22.07 -12.65 -0.58
N HIS A 225 -22.19 -11.53 0.13
CA HIS A 225 -23.38 -10.68 0.17
C HIS A 225 -23.03 -9.23 -0.10
N VAL A 226 -24.05 -8.45 -0.48
CA VAL A 226 -24.00 -7.00 -0.51
C VAL A 226 -24.60 -6.45 0.77
N TYR A 227 -23.80 -5.78 1.59
CA TYR A 227 -24.21 -5.12 2.83
C TYR A 227 -24.54 -3.66 2.58
N LEU A 228 -25.73 -3.25 3.00
CA LEU A 228 -26.22 -1.88 3.05
C LEU A 228 -26.46 -1.49 4.51
N ASN A 229 -26.68 -0.20 4.80
CA ASN A 229 -26.83 0.35 6.17
C ASN A 229 -27.65 -0.54 7.12
N ASN A 230 -28.81 -1.01 6.67
CA ASN A 230 -29.72 -1.85 7.46
C ASN A 230 -30.29 -3.04 6.67
N SER A 231 -29.61 -3.50 5.62
CA SER A 231 -30.11 -4.61 4.81
C SER A 231 -28.99 -5.39 4.13
N ILE A 232 -29.30 -6.64 3.77
CA ILE A 232 -28.39 -7.55 3.10
C ILE A 232 -29.07 -8.02 1.82
N LEU A 233 -28.39 -7.88 0.68
CA LEU A 233 -28.83 -8.41 -0.60
C LEU A 233 -28.00 -9.66 -0.94
N LYS A 234 -28.66 -10.69 -1.48
CA LYS A 234 -28.03 -11.91 -2.00
C LYS A 234 -27.80 -11.78 -3.49
#